data_AF-A0A147B7M1-F1
#
_entry.id   AF-A0A147B7M1-F1
#
_cell.length_a   1.000
_cell.length_b   1.000
_cell.length_c   1.000
_cell.angle_alpha   90.00
_cell.angle_beta   90.00
_cell.angle_gamma   90.00
#
_symmetry.space_group_name_H-M   'P 1'
#
loop_
_entity.id
_entity.type
_entity.pdbx_description
1 polymer ?
#
loop_
_entity_poly.entity_id
_entity_poly.type
_entity_poly.pdbx_seq_one_letter_code
_entity_poly.pdbx_strand_id
1 'polypeptide(L)'
;PHPCGGLVSTKAASVAIGYGTAVLALLTSVAGFLRVLVASSDSKVVPDHQGEIKVNYLIFLFPAIYCLLHLFTCVLLIWGSKIERSQLILPWLVTGVVDILLSIAGMAVMGIAATKGGQHLGLGSTTWCAAAAGICGVLFLVMIYFVVVVFAHFEDLVQKPHTNVFRRKSSTTPHLHILNGSVESVPNAHVAYDPAFRS
;
A
#
# COMPACT_ATOMS: atom_id res chain seq x y z
N PRO A 1 9.63 -22.74 -11.78
CA PRO A 1 8.89 -23.25 -10.60
C PRO A 1 7.61 -22.43 -10.37
N HIS A 2 6.48 -22.87 -10.95
CA HIS A 2 5.17 -22.31 -10.64
C HIS A 2 4.76 -22.79 -9.25
N PRO A 3 4.51 -21.90 -8.26
CA PRO A 3 3.97 -22.35 -7.00
C PRO A 3 2.55 -22.87 -7.24
N CYS A 4 2.29 -24.01 -6.62
CA CYS A 4 1.07 -24.80 -6.62
C CYS A 4 -0.21 -23.97 -6.62
N GLY A 5 -1.23 -24.48 -7.33
CA GLY A 5 -2.55 -23.89 -7.43
C GLY A 5 -3.13 -23.50 -6.07
N GLY A 6 -3.16 -22.20 -5.81
CA GLY A 6 -3.91 -21.64 -4.70
C GLY A 6 -5.40 -21.69 -5.01
N LEU A 7 -6.19 -22.15 -4.04
CA LEU A 7 -7.66 -22.21 -4.08
C LEU A 7 -8.33 -20.85 -4.40
N VAL A 8 -7.57 -19.75 -4.32
CA VAL A 8 -7.99 -18.38 -4.62
C VAL A 8 -6.90 -17.68 -5.44
N SER A 9 -7.29 -17.05 -6.55
CA SER A 9 -6.39 -16.24 -7.38
C SER A 9 -5.81 -15.06 -6.57
N THR A 10 -4.49 -14.83 -6.63
CA THR A 10 -3.80 -13.70 -5.97
C THR A 10 -4.40 -12.34 -6.33
N LYS A 11 -4.94 -12.22 -7.54
CA LYS A 11 -5.72 -11.06 -8.00
C LYS A 11 -7.01 -10.88 -7.20
N ALA A 12 -7.81 -11.93 -7.08
CA ALA A 12 -9.08 -11.89 -6.34
C ALA A 12 -8.83 -11.60 -4.86
N ALA A 13 -7.79 -12.21 -4.28
CA ALA A 13 -7.37 -11.94 -2.91
C ALA A 13 -6.93 -10.49 -2.72
N SER A 14 -6.12 -9.92 -3.62
CA SER A 14 -5.68 -8.51 -3.54
C SER A 14 -6.84 -7.52 -3.63
N VAL A 15 -7.83 -7.80 -4.48
CA VAL A 15 -9.06 -6.99 -4.57
C VAL A 15 -9.87 -7.09 -3.29
N ALA A 16 -10.05 -8.30 -2.75
CA ALA A 16 -10.78 -8.51 -1.50
C ALA A 16 -10.10 -7.82 -0.31
N ILE A 17 -8.77 -7.90 -0.22
CA ILE A 17 -7.95 -7.18 0.77
C ILE A 17 -8.19 -5.68 0.63
N GLY A 18 -8.06 -5.13 -0.59
CA GLY A 18 -8.27 -3.71 -0.84
C GLY A 18 -9.66 -3.21 -0.41
N TYR A 19 -10.73 -3.98 -0.66
CA TYR A 19 -12.06 -3.62 -0.17
C TYR A 19 -12.17 -3.73 1.37
N GLY A 20 -11.64 -4.81 1.95
CA GLY A 20 -11.68 -5.03 3.40
C GLY A 20 -10.93 -3.94 4.18
N THR A 21 -9.71 -3.61 3.75
CA THR A 21 -8.90 -2.55 4.38
C THR A 21 -9.46 -1.16 4.11
N ALA A 22 -10.09 -0.92 2.95
CA ALA A 22 -10.78 0.34 2.67
C ALA A 22 -11.96 0.58 3.63
N VAL A 23 -12.81 -0.43 3.84
CA VAL A 23 -13.95 -0.32 4.76
C VAL A 23 -13.46 -0.07 6.18
N LEU A 24 -12.44 -0.82 6.63
CA LEU A 24 -11.87 -0.62 7.96
C LEU A 24 -11.28 0.79 8.12
N ALA A 25 -10.49 1.25 7.16
CA ALA A 25 -9.89 2.58 7.18
C ALA A 25 -10.94 3.70 7.18
N LEU A 26 -12.03 3.55 6.42
CA LEU A 26 -13.13 4.50 6.41
C LEU A 26 -13.82 4.56 7.78
N LEU A 27 -14.15 3.40 8.37
CA LEU A 27 -14.78 3.34 9.69
C LEU A 27 -13.88 3.94 10.78
N THR A 28 -12.60 3.61 10.78
CA THR A 28 -11.63 4.16 11.74
C THR A 28 -11.45 5.67 11.56
N SER A 29 -11.40 6.16 10.32
CA SER A 29 -11.35 7.58 10.01
C SER A 29 -12.58 8.32 10.55
N VAL A 30 -13.79 7.80 10.27
CA VAL A 30 -15.05 8.39 10.76
C VAL A 30 -15.08 8.40 12.29
N ALA A 31 -14.69 7.30 12.94
CA ALA A 31 -14.60 7.25 14.40
C ALA A 31 -13.62 8.28 14.97
N GLY A 32 -12.46 8.47 14.32
CA GLY A 32 -11.48 9.50 14.68
C GLY A 32 -12.04 10.91 14.56
N PHE A 33 -12.69 11.24 13.45
CA PHE A 33 -13.33 12.55 13.26
C PHE A 33 -14.46 12.80 14.26
N LEU A 34 -15.33 11.80 14.51
CA LEU A 34 -16.39 11.92 15.52
C LEU A 34 -15.80 12.19 16.91
N ARG A 35 -14.68 11.54 17.27
CA ARG A 35 -13.97 11.80 18.53
C ARG A 35 -13.39 13.21 18.60
N VAL A 36 -12.83 13.73 17.50
CA VAL A 36 -12.37 15.12 17.43
C VAL A 36 -13.53 16.08 17.63
N LEU A 37 -14.68 15.83 17.00
CA LEU A 37 -15.87 16.68 17.14
C LEU A 37 -16.39 16.69 18.58
N VAL A 38 -16.54 15.52 19.23
CA VAL A 38 -17.00 15.42 20.63
C VAL A 38 -16.03 16.11 21.58
N ALA A 39 -14.73 15.86 21.44
CA ALA A 39 -13.74 16.52 22.27
C ALA A 39 -13.78 18.06 22.07
N SER A 40 -14.10 18.53 20.85
CA SER A 40 -14.12 19.96 20.54
C SER A 40 -15.35 20.64 21.14
N SER A 41 -16.48 19.93 21.26
CA SER A 41 -17.66 20.43 21.97
C SER A 41 -17.44 20.49 23.48
N ASP A 42 -16.75 19.51 24.08
CA ASP A 42 -16.49 19.50 25.52
C ASP A 42 -15.59 20.67 25.96
N SER A 43 -14.62 21.08 25.13
CA SER A 43 -13.76 22.24 25.44
C SER A 43 -14.48 23.58 25.56
N LYS A 44 -15.74 23.67 25.11
CA LYS A 44 -16.57 24.87 25.28
C LYS A 44 -17.45 24.83 26.54
N VAL A 45 -17.50 23.71 27.27
CA VAL A 45 -18.49 23.47 28.34
C VAL A 45 -17.84 23.15 29.71
N VAL A 46 -16.51 22.99 29.80
CA VAL A 46 -15.86 22.68 31.09
C VAL A 46 -15.62 23.97 31.91
N PRO A 47 -16.25 24.12 33.10
CA PRO A 47 -15.92 25.19 34.04
C PRO A 47 -14.50 24.99 34.58
N ASP A 48 -13.78 26.09 34.85
CA ASP A 48 -12.35 26.22 35.18
C ASP A 48 -11.81 25.36 36.36
N HIS A 49 -12.60 24.45 36.92
CA HIS A 49 -12.35 23.79 38.20
C HIS A 49 -11.96 22.31 38.04
N GLN A 50 -11.97 21.77 36.81
CA GLN A 50 -11.52 20.39 36.52
C GLN A 50 -10.18 20.43 35.80
N GLY A 51 -9.13 20.01 36.50
CA GLY A 51 -7.73 20.13 36.10
C GLY A 51 -7.39 19.62 34.69
N GLU A 52 -6.61 20.44 33.99
CA GLU A 52 -5.59 20.22 32.95
C GLU A 52 -5.36 18.84 32.27
N ILE A 53 -6.39 18.04 31.99
CA ILE A 53 -6.25 17.01 30.93
C ILE A 53 -6.77 17.62 29.64
N LYS A 54 -5.97 18.51 29.02
CA LYS A 54 -6.17 18.94 27.64
C LYS A 54 -5.98 17.73 26.73
N VAL A 55 -7.07 17.03 26.45
CA VAL A 55 -7.10 15.94 25.46
C VAL A 55 -6.67 16.54 24.13
N ASN A 56 -5.44 16.27 23.71
CA ASN A 56 -4.86 16.88 22.53
C ASN A 56 -5.56 16.32 21.28
N TYR A 57 -6.38 17.15 20.62
CA TYR A 57 -7.11 16.82 19.38
C TYR A 57 -6.24 16.20 18.30
N LEU A 58 -4.96 16.56 18.26
CA LEU A 58 -3.98 16.05 17.31
C LEU A 58 -3.82 14.53 17.40
N ILE A 59 -3.99 13.95 18.59
CA ILE A 59 -3.90 12.50 18.83
C ILE A 59 -4.96 11.74 18.04
N PHE A 60 -6.13 12.34 17.79
CA PHE A 60 -7.21 11.72 17.01
C PHE A 60 -7.23 12.18 15.55
N LEU A 61 -6.80 13.42 15.29
CA LEU A 61 -6.78 13.99 13.94
C LEU A 61 -5.73 13.34 13.04
N PHE A 62 -4.50 13.14 13.52
CA PHE A 62 -3.43 12.55 12.71
C PHE A 62 -3.74 11.11 12.27
N PRO A 63 -4.21 10.20 13.15
CA PRO A 63 -4.65 8.88 12.72
C PRO A 63 -5.83 8.92 11.74
N ALA A 64 -6.79 9.83 11.93
CA ALA A 64 -7.93 9.96 11.01
C ALA A 64 -7.48 10.37 9.59
N ILE A 65 -6.59 11.36 9.49
CA ILE A 65 -6.02 11.77 8.20
C ILE A 65 -5.20 10.64 7.58
N TYR A 66 -4.41 9.93 8.38
CA TYR A 66 -3.65 8.76 7.91
C TYR A 66 -4.58 7.67 7.36
N CYS A 67 -5.71 7.38 8.03
CA CYS A 67 -6.70 6.44 7.54
C CYS A 67 -7.33 6.87 6.20
N LEU A 68 -7.52 8.17 5.95
CA LEU A 68 -7.95 8.67 4.64
C LEU A 68 -6.89 8.44 3.55
N LEU A 69 -5.61 8.64 3.87
CA LEU A 69 -4.51 8.31 2.96
C LEU A 69 -4.48 6.80 2.67
N HIS A 70 -4.62 5.97 3.70
CA HIS A 70 -4.67 4.52 3.55
C HIS A 70 -5.87 4.10 2.69
N LEU A 71 -7.05 4.69 2.91
CA LEU A 71 -8.25 4.50 2.06
C LEU A 71 -7.95 4.81 0.59
N PHE A 72 -7.28 5.93 0.31
CA PHE A 72 -6.88 6.27 -1.05
C PHE A 72 -5.96 5.20 -1.67
N THR A 73 -4.95 4.73 -0.92
CA THR A 73 -4.08 3.64 -1.41
C THR A 73 -4.84 2.33 -1.63
N CYS A 74 -5.89 2.04 -0.85
CA CYS A 74 -6.74 0.87 -1.07
C CYS A 74 -7.53 0.99 -2.38
N VAL A 75 -8.02 2.17 -2.73
CA VAL A 75 -8.67 2.43 -4.02
C VAL A 75 -7.69 2.20 -5.17
N LEU A 76 -6.44 2.68 -5.03
CA LEU A 76 -5.38 2.42 -6.00
C LEU A 76 -5.05 0.94 -6.13
N LEU A 77 -5.01 0.18 -5.02
CA LEU A 77 -4.83 -1.28 -5.04
C LEU A 77 -5.96 -1.98 -5.81
N ILE A 78 -7.22 -1.63 -5.52
CA ILE A 78 -8.39 -2.22 -6.21
C ILE A 78 -8.31 -1.94 -7.70
N TRP A 79 -8.04 -0.68 -8.07
CA TRP A 79 -7.95 -0.30 -9.47
C TRP A 79 -6.75 -0.98 -10.14
N GLY A 80 -5.55 -0.88 -9.55
CA GLY A 80 -4.32 -1.49 -10.03
C GLY A 80 -4.44 -2.99 -10.25
N SER A 81 -5.14 -3.69 -9.35
CA SER A 81 -5.44 -5.12 -9.49
C SER A 81 -6.41 -5.40 -10.64
N LYS A 82 -7.43 -4.56 -10.85
CA LYS A 82 -8.39 -4.70 -11.96
C LYS A 82 -7.76 -4.46 -13.33
N ILE A 83 -6.96 -3.41 -13.47
CA ILE A 83 -6.29 -3.05 -14.74
C ILE A 83 -4.91 -3.69 -14.92
N GLU A 84 -4.48 -4.52 -13.97
CA GLU A 84 -3.19 -5.23 -13.97
C GLU A 84 -1.97 -4.29 -14.14
N ARG A 85 -1.99 -3.14 -13.46
CA ARG A 85 -0.89 -2.16 -13.45
C ARG A 85 -0.17 -2.17 -12.11
N SER A 86 1.08 -2.64 -12.11
CA SER A 86 1.95 -2.72 -10.93
C SER A 86 2.19 -1.38 -10.25
N GLN A 87 2.26 -0.29 -11.01
CA GLN A 87 2.52 1.07 -10.50
C GLN A 87 1.45 1.57 -9.53
N LEU A 88 0.19 1.15 -9.69
CA LEU A 88 -0.91 1.55 -8.83
C LEU A 88 -0.99 0.73 -7.54
N ILE A 89 -0.32 -0.43 -7.51
CA ILE A 89 -0.28 -1.32 -6.34
C ILE A 89 0.84 -0.89 -5.39
N LEU A 90 1.92 -0.32 -5.92
CA LEU A 90 3.10 0.09 -5.15
C LEU A 90 2.77 1.03 -3.96
N PRO A 91 1.91 2.07 -4.10
CA PRO A 91 1.55 2.93 -2.98
C PRO A 91 0.94 2.16 -1.81
N TRP A 92 0.13 1.14 -2.08
CA TRP A 92 -0.49 0.31 -1.04
C TRP A 92 0.55 -0.60 -0.35
N LEU A 93 1.53 -1.12 -1.09
CA LEU A 93 2.63 -1.88 -0.49
C LEU A 93 3.46 -1.00 0.46
N VAL A 94 3.74 0.24 0.06
CA VAL A 94 4.47 1.19 0.90
C VAL A 94 3.67 1.52 2.17
N THR A 95 2.38 1.84 2.05
CA THR A 95 1.54 2.09 3.23
C THR A 95 1.41 0.84 4.11
N GLY A 96 1.31 -0.36 3.54
CA GLY A 96 1.30 -1.60 4.31
C GLY A 96 2.57 -1.84 5.14
N VAL A 97 3.76 -1.47 4.62
CA VAL A 97 5.00 -1.51 5.41
C VAL A 97 4.97 -0.49 6.54
N VAL A 98 4.47 0.72 6.27
CA VAL A 98 4.29 1.75 7.30
C VAL A 98 3.31 1.28 8.39
N ASP A 99 2.23 0.60 8.02
CA ASP A 99 1.25 0.04 8.96
C ASP A 99 1.86 -1.03 9.87
N ILE A 100 2.76 -1.87 9.33
CA ILE A 100 3.52 -2.84 10.12
C ILE A 100 4.39 -2.12 11.17
N LEU A 101 5.12 -1.08 10.77
CA LEU A 101 5.97 -0.31 11.69
C LEU A 101 5.14 0.41 12.76
N LEU A 102 4.02 1.02 12.38
CA LEU A 102 3.09 1.67 13.31
C LEU A 102 2.45 0.66 14.26
N SER A 103 2.12 -0.54 13.80
CA SER A 103 1.58 -1.61 14.64
C SER A 103 2.60 -2.09 15.68
N ILE A 104 3.87 -2.23 15.30
CA ILE A 104 4.95 -2.58 16.26
C ILE A 104 5.09 -1.49 17.33
N ALA A 105 5.12 -0.21 16.92
CA ALA A 105 5.18 0.91 17.85
C ALA A 105 3.95 0.94 18.78
N GLY A 106 2.75 0.74 18.23
CA GLY A 106 1.50 0.70 18.99
C GLY A 106 1.45 -0.44 20.00
N MET A 107 1.86 -1.65 19.60
CA MET A 107 1.97 -2.80 20.50
C MET A 107 2.99 -2.56 21.61
N ALA A 108 4.15 -1.96 21.31
CA ALA A 108 5.16 -1.62 22.32
C ALA A 108 4.62 -0.61 23.34
N VAL A 109 3.97 0.46 22.89
CA VAL A 109 3.37 1.48 23.76
C VAL A 109 2.26 0.87 24.62
N MET A 110 1.36 0.08 24.04
CA MET A 110 0.30 -0.60 24.80
C MET A 110 0.84 -1.64 25.78
N GLY A 111 1.88 -2.38 25.42
CA GLY A 111 2.54 -3.33 26.32
C GLY A 111 3.20 -2.65 27.53
N ILE A 112 3.85 -1.50 27.31
CA ILE A 112 4.40 -0.68 28.40
C ILE A 112 3.26 -0.12 29.27
N ALA A 113 2.17 0.37 28.67
CA ALA A 113 1.01 0.86 29.42
C ALA A 113 0.34 -0.25 30.25
N ALA A 114 0.23 -1.47 29.72
CA ALA A 114 -0.32 -2.61 30.42
C ALA A 114 0.54 -3.07 31.61
N THR A 115 1.87 -2.95 31.50
CA THR A 115 2.82 -3.40 32.55
C THR A 115 3.11 -2.33 33.60
N LYS A 116 3.13 -1.04 33.23
CA LYS A 116 3.42 0.08 34.15
C LYS A 116 2.18 0.83 34.64
N GLY A 117 1.03 0.67 33.99
CA GLY A 117 -0.19 1.43 34.28
C GLY A 117 -0.95 1.03 35.54
N GLY A 118 -0.59 -0.09 36.18
CA GLY A 118 -1.32 -0.65 37.33
C GLY A 118 -1.41 0.25 38.56
N GLN A 119 -0.51 1.24 38.72
CA GLN A 119 -0.53 2.16 39.86
C GLN A 119 -1.31 3.47 39.61
N HIS A 120 -1.60 3.85 38.35
CA HIS A 120 -2.25 5.13 38.02
C HIS A 120 -3.58 5.01 37.25
N LEU A 121 -3.87 3.87 36.62
CA LEU A 121 -5.03 3.70 35.74
C LEU A 121 -6.14 2.78 36.31
N GLY A 122 -5.92 2.20 37.49
CA GLY A 122 -6.87 1.28 38.13
C GLY A 122 -6.87 -0.13 37.53
N LEU A 123 -7.14 -1.14 38.36
CA LEU A 123 -7.06 -2.58 38.02
C LEU A 123 -7.88 -2.99 36.77
N GLY A 124 -8.95 -2.26 36.46
CA GLY A 124 -9.75 -2.49 35.25
C GLY A 124 -9.03 -2.06 33.97
N SER A 125 -8.29 -0.95 33.98
CA SER A 125 -7.67 -0.41 32.77
C SER A 125 -6.53 -1.31 32.25
N THR A 126 -5.79 -1.97 33.15
CA THR A 126 -4.68 -2.87 32.78
C THR A 126 -5.16 -4.13 32.04
N THR A 127 -6.31 -4.69 32.39
CA THR A 127 -6.85 -5.88 31.71
C THR A 127 -7.37 -5.54 30.31
N TRP A 128 -8.01 -4.37 30.14
CA TRP A 128 -8.40 -3.86 28.82
C TRP A 128 -7.19 -3.57 27.93
N CYS A 129 -6.13 -2.96 28.46
CA CYS A 129 -4.90 -2.72 27.71
C CYS A 129 -4.20 -4.03 27.31
N ALA A 130 -4.17 -5.03 28.18
CA ALA A 130 -3.60 -6.34 27.87
C ALA A 130 -4.42 -7.09 26.80
N ALA A 131 -5.75 -7.06 26.90
CA ALA A 131 -6.63 -7.66 25.90
C ALA A 131 -6.50 -6.96 24.54
N ALA A 132 -6.45 -5.62 24.53
CA ALA A 132 -6.23 -4.84 23.32
C ALA A 132 -4.85 -5.14 22.69
N ALA A 133 -3.80 -5.26 23.49
CA ALA A 133 -2.47 -5.65 23.01
C ALA A 133 -2.47 -7.05 22.38
N GLY A 134 -3.18 -8.01 22.98
CA GLY A 134 -3.35 -9.36 22.45
C GLY A 134 -4.09 -9.38 21.10
N ILE A 135 -5.21 -8.65 20.99
CA ILE A 135 -5.96 -8.50 19.73
C ILE A 135 -5.10 -7.84 18.66
N CYS A 136 -4.36 -6.79 19.01
CA CYS A 136 -3.42 -6.15 18.08
C CYS A 136 -2.33 -7.12 17.59
N GLY A 137 -1.83 -8.01 18.45
CA GLY A 137 -0.88 -9.06 18.05
C GLY A 137 -1.45 -10.03 17.02
N VAL A 138 -2.73 -10.44 17.16
CA VAL A 138 -3.40 -11.29 16.16
C VAL A 138 -3.60 -10.54 14.85
N LEU A 139 -4.11 -9.30 14.91
CA LEU A 139 -4.33 -8.46 13.73
C LEU A 139 -3.01 -8.13 13.00
N PHE A 140 -1.90 -8.03 13.72
CA PHE A 140 -0.58 -7.83 13.14
C PHE A 140 -0.17 -8.99 12.22
N LEU A 141 -0.43 -10.24 12.62
CA LEU A 141 -0.17 -11.40 11.76
C LEU A 141 -1.03 -11.38 10.49
N VAL A 142 -2.30 -10.98 10.62
CA VAL A 142 -3.21 -10.81 9.48
C VAL A 142 -2.69 -9.72 8.53
N MET A 143 -2.17 -8.61 9.07
CA MET A 143 -1.59 -7.53 8.27
C MET A 143 -0.36 -8.00 7.49
N ILE A 144 0.55 -8.74 8.13
CA ILE A 144 1.71 -9.33 7.44
C ILE A 144 1.24 -10.24 6.31
N TYR A 145 0.25 -11.10 6.57
CA TYR A 145 -0.31 -11.98 5.55
C TYR A 145 -0.87 -11.19 4.36
N PHE A 146 -1.61 -10.11 4.60
CA PHE A 146 -2.12 -9.24 3.53
C PHE A 146 -1.00 -8.62 2.69
N VAL A 147 0.05 -8.10 3.33
CA VAL A 147 1.20 -7.52 2.63
C VAL A 147 1.89 -8.56 1.76
N VAL A 148 2.10 -9.78 2.27
CA VAL A 148 2.71 -10.88 1.50
C VAL A 148 1.85 -11.27 0.29
N VAL A 149 0.53 -11.38 0.45
CA VAL A 149 -0.39 -11.70 -0.67
C VAL A 149 -0.36 -10.63 -1.76
N VAL A 150 -0.42 -9.36 -1.37
CA VAL A 150 -0.38 -8.25 -2.33
C VAL A 150 1.00 -8.13 -2.97
N PHE A 151 2.07 -8.42 -2.23
CA PHE A 151 3.43 -8.46 -2.76
C PHE A 151 3.59 -9.57 -3.80
N ALA A 152 3.08 -10.78 -3.53
CA ALA A 152 3.08 -11.87 -4.51
C ALA A 152 2.31 -11.48 -5.78
N HIS A 153 1.14 -10.83 -5.64
CA HIS A 153 0.41 -10.32 -6.80
C HIS A 153 1.18 -9.23 -7.56
N PHE A 154 1.90 -8.37 -6.85
CA PHE A 154 2.76 -7.36 -7.46
C PHE A 154 3.92 -8.00 -8.23
N GLU A 155 4.61 -9.00 -7.69
CA GLU A 155 5.67 -9.72 -8.38
C GLU A 155 5.17 -10.39 -9.67
N ASP A 156 4.00 -11.05 -9.62
CA ASP A 156 3.34 -11.61 -10.80
C ASP A 156 3.13 -10.55 -11.90
N LEU A 157 2.73 -9.33 -11.50
CA LEU A 157 2.50 -8.22 -12.43
C LEU A 157 3.80 -7.59 -12.93
N VAL A 158 4.88 -7.58 -12.15
CA VAL A 158 6.20 -7.08 -12.55
C VAL A 158 6.88 -8.01 -13.56
N GLN A 159 6.65 -9.32 -13.45
CA GLN A 159 7.22 -10.29 -14.38
C GLN A 159 6.55 -10.26 -15.77
N LYS A 160 5.28 -9.82 -15.85
CA LYS A 160 4.56 -9.69 -17.14
C LYS A 160 5.19 -8.61 -18.05
N PRO A 161 5.48 -8.92 -19.33
CA PRO A 161 6.20 -8.00 -20.23
C PRO A 161 5.38 -6.78 -20.70
N HIS A 162 4.05 -6.80 -20.62
CA HIS A 162 3.18 -5.74 -21.17
C HIS A 162 2.60 -4.75 -20.13
N THR A 163 2.84 -5.00 -18.83
CA THR A 163 2.23 -4.26 -17.72
C THR A 163 3.16 -3.19 -17.14
N ASN A 164 4.48 -3.28 -17.37
CA ASN A 164 5.50 -2.44 -16.73
C ASN A 164 6.07 -1.36 -17.66
N VAL A 165 5.88 -0.09 -17.31
CA VAL A 165 6.65 1.02 -17.91
C VAL A 165 8.13 0.95 -17.50
N PHE A 166 8.44 0.38 -16.32
CA PHE A 166 9.82 0.20 -15.84
C PHE A 166 10.68 -0.69 -16.74
N ARG A 167 10.09 -1.71 -17.37
CA ARG A 167 10.80 -2.57 -18.34
C ARG A 167 11.01 -1.89 -19.70
N ARG A 168 10.22 -0.85 -20.01
CA ARG A 168 10.28 -0.13 -21.29
C ARG A 168 11.49 0.79 -21.43
N LYS A 169 12.29 0.98 -20.36
CA LYS A 169 13.51 1.81 -20.40
C LYS A 169 14.81 1.04 -20.67
N SER A 170 14.77 -0.29 -20.77
CA SER A 170 15.96 -1.13 -21.01
C SER A 170 16.00 -1.82 -22.39
N SER A 171 15.01 -1.57 -23.26
CA SER A 171 15.01 -2.13 -24.61
C SER A 171 15.25 -1.02 -25.63
N THR A 172 16.53 -0.85 -25.94
CA THR A 172 17.05 -0.54 -27.29
C THR A 172 16.29 0.52 -28.09
N THR A 173 16.83 1.73 -28.10
CA THR A 173 16.79 2.62 -29.27
C THR A 173 17.17 1.84 -30.53
N PRO A 174 16.30 1.70 -31.55
CA PRO A 174 16.67 1.13 -32.85
C PRO A 174 17.35 2.15 -33.78
N HIS A 175 17.74 3.33 -33.28
CA HIS A 175 18.22 4.44 -34.13
C HIS A 175 19.74 4.65 -34.18
N LEU A 176 20.56 3.76 -33.61
CA LEU A 176 22.00 3.99 -33.50
C LEU A 176 22.89 2.91 -34.13
N HIS A 177 22.36 2.14 -35.09
CA HIS A 177 23.16 1.24 -35.94
C HIS A 177 23.43 1.78 -37.36
N ILE A 178 22.99 3.00 -37.69
CA ILE A 178 23.14 3.58 -39.04
C ILE A 178 24.45 4.41 -39.19
N LEU A 179 25.20 4.67 -38.11
CA LEU A 179 26.34 5.60 -38.14
C LEU A 179 27.69 4.97 -37.78
N ASN A 180 27.90 3.68 -38.06
CA ASN A 180 29.25 3.11 -38.04
C ASN A 180 29.62 2.66 -39.45
N GLY A 181 29.91 3.65 -40.29
CA GLY A 181 30.55 3.43 -41.58
C GLY A 181 32.06 3.30 -41.42
N SER A 182 32.60 2.14 -41.77
CA SER A 182 33.97 1.97 -42.27
C SER A 182 33.93 0.81 -43.26
N VAL A 183 33.65 1.09 -44.54
CA VAL A 183 34.65 1.02 -45.62
C VAL A 183 35.28 -0.37 -45.71
N GLU A 184 34.76 -1.21 -46.62
CA GLU A 184 35.59 -1.96 -47.60
C GLU A 184 34.76 -2.80 -48.58
N SER A 185 35.09 -2.64 -49.87
CA SER A 185 34.82 -3.52 -51.03
C SER A 185 33.40 -3.62 -51.62
N VAL A 186 33.11 -2.76 -52.59
CA VAL A 186 32.27 -3.12 -53.74
C VAL A 186 33.03 -2.79 -55.02
N PRO A 187 33.55 -3.77 -55.78
CA PRO A 187 33.94 -3.59 -57.16
C PRO A 187 32.79 -3.98 -58.10
N ASN A 188 32.40 -3.00 -58.93
CA ASN A 188 31.72 -3.05 -60.24
C ASN A 188 31.30 -4.39 -60.86
N ALA A 189 30.04 -4.47 -61.33
CA ALA A 189 29.62 -4.91 -62.68
C ALA A 189 28.07 -4.89 -62.76
N HIS A 190 27.43 -3.91 -63.43
CA HIS A 190 26.96 -3.95 -64.82
C HIS A 190 25.95 -5.08 -65.19
N VAL A 191 24.94 -4.70 -66.00
CA VAL A 191 24.02 -5.53 -66.84
C VAL A 191 22.72 -5.97 -66.11
N ALA A 192 21.47 -5.78 -66.56
CA ALA A 192 20.85 -5.28 -67.80
C ALA A 192 19.43 -4.70 -67.52
N TYR A 193 18.96 -3.91 -68.47
CA TYR A 193 17.55 -3.59 -68.79
C TYR A 193 16.67 -4.86 -68.95
N ASP A 194 15.39 -4.78 -68.55
CA ASP A 194 14.28 -4.80 -69.54
C ASP A 194 12.94 -4.33 -68.92
N PRO A 195 12.08 -3.60 -69.68
CA PRO A 195 10.77 -3.12 -69.26
C PRO A 195 9.63 -4.06 -69.71
N ALA A 196 8.41 -3.72 -69.27
CA ALA A 196 7.11 -4.23 -69.73
C ALA A 196 6.64 -5.58 -69.15
N PHE A 197 5.55 -5.54 -68.37
CA PHE A 197 4.30 -6.20 -68.78
C PHE A 197 3.09 -5.50 -68.15
N ARG A 198 2.23 -4.99 -69.04
CA ARG A 198 0.83 -4.61 -68.78
C ARG A 198 0.01 -5.88 -68.57
N SER A 199 -0.89 -5.86 -67.61
CA SER A 199 -2.30 -6.29 -67.75
C SER A 199 -3.10 -5.73 -66.59
#